data_AF-A0A7K3ZR66-F1
#
_entry.id   AF-A0A7K3ZR66-F1
#
_cell.length_a   1.000
_cell.length_b   1.000
_cell.length_c   1.000
_cell.angle_alpha   90.00
_cell.angle_beta   90.00
_cell.angle_gamma   90.00
#
_symmetry.space_group_name_H-M   'P 1'
#
loop_
_entity.id
_entity.type
_entity.pdbx_description
1 polymer ?
#
loop_
_entity_poly.entity_id
_entity_poly.type
_entity_poly.pdbx_seq_one_letter_code
_entity_poly.pdbx_strand_id
1 'polypeptide(L)'
;MVNAAPSVSVSASSATFTVGQSCTFTANAASGSGSYTRYQWYVNGAAQAGQNSATFIFSPSTTGSYTITATVTDTLDATSTQSSAVAVQVSPTPTPTPTATPAPTTTPTSTPTLTPIPASTPTPTASTSSPTPTATPNIENAPETGTYIIICMVLAVVVAALITVILISKKKQKATKP
;
A
#
# COMPACT_ATOMS: atom_id res chain seq x y z
N MET A 1 1.46 -46.53 8.40
CA MET A 1 1.58 -45.08 8.66
C MET A 1 0.30 -44.44 8.16
N VAL A 2 -0.41 -43.67 8.98
CA VAL A 2 -1.62 -42.94 8.53
C VAL A 2 -1.17 -41.63 7.89
N ASN A 3 -1.76 -41.27 6.75
CA ASN A 3 -1.50 -39.99 6.09
C ASN A 3 -2.37 -38.91 6.74
N ALA A 4 -1.78 -38.11 7.64
CA ALA A 4 -2.50 -37.02 8.27
C ALA A 4 -2.59 -35.83 7.30
N ALA A 5 -3.79 -35.29 7.12
CA ALA A 5 -3.98 -34.11 6.30
C ALA A 5 -3.31 -32.87 6.91
N PRO A 6 -2.78 -31.96 6.07
CA PRO A 6 -2.26 -30.69 6.54
C PRO A 6 -3.39 -29.76 7.02
N SER A 7 -3.01 -28.65 7.65
CA SER A 7 -3.86 -27.52 7.99
C SER A 7 -3.34 -26.25 7.32
N VAL A 8 -4.20 -25.25 7.11
CA VAL A 8 -3.80 -23.98 6.49
C VAL A 8 -4.55 -22.79 7.07
N SER A 9 -3.82 -21.69 7.28
CA SER A 9 -4.36 -20.37 7.58
C SER A 9 -3.92 -19.35 6.54
N VAL A 10 -4.67 -18.26 6.37
CA VAL A 10 -4.35 -17.20 5.40
C VAL A 10 -4.09 -15.90 6.14
N SER A 11 -3.06 -15.17 5.71
CA SER A 11 -2.79 -13.79 6.13
C SER A 11 -2.80 -12.86 4.92
N ALA A 12 -3.24 -11.62 5.11
CA ALA A 12 -3.26 -10.58 4.09
C ALA A 12 -2.23 -9.49 4.43
N SER A 13 -1.59 -8.91 3.41
CA SER A 13 -0.70 -7.76 3.61
C SER A 13 -1.45 -6.49 4.02
N SER A 14 -2.75 -6.40 3.68
CA SER A 14 -3.64 -5.34 4.13
C SER A 14 -5.08 -5.86 4.20
N ALA A 15 -5.85 -5.38 5.18
CA ALA A 15 -7.29 -5.63 5.27
C ALA A 15 -8.11 -4.75 4.31
N THR A 16 -7.53 -3.63 3.86
CA THR A 16 -8.22 -2.65 3.00
C THR A 16 -7.28 -2.09 1.95
N PHE A 17 -7.75 -1.93 0.71
CA PHE A 17 -6.97 -1.31 -0.36
C PHE A 17 -7.90 -0.69 -1.41
N THR A 18 -7.32 0.04 -2.36
CA THR A 18 -8.07 0.77 -3.38
C THR A 18 -8.14 -0.05 -4.66
N VAL A 19 -9.23 0.07 -5.42
CA VAL A 19 -9.33 -0.52 -6.76
C VAL A 19 -8.11 -0.13 -7.63
N GLY A 20 -7.58 -1.08 -8.39
CA GLY A 20 -6.34 -0.91 -9.16
C GLY A 20 -5.04 -1.10 -8.37
N GLN A 21 -5.11 -1.26 -7.04
CA GLN A 21 -4.00 -1.77 -6.23
C GLN A 21 -4.07 -3.29 -6.08
N SER A 22 -2.98 -3.88 -5.61
CA SER A 22 -2.87 -5.31 -5.33
C SER A 22 -2.70 -5.57 -3.84
N CYS A 23 -3.32 -6.63 -3.34
CA CYS A 23 -3.07 -7.18 -2.01
C CYS A 23 -2.42 -8.56 -2.11
N THR A 24 -1.40 -8.82 -1.29
CA THR A 24 -0.74 -10.13 -1.23
C THR A 24 -1.32 -10.94 -0.09
N PHE A 25 -1.70 -12.17 -0.40
CA PHE A 25 -2.14 -13.18 0.56
C PHE A 25 -1.09 -14.28 0.68
N THR A 26 -0.87 -14.77 1.90
CA THR A 26 0.06 -15.85 2.19
C THR A 26 -0.67 -17.00 2.87
N ALA A 27 -0.54 -18.20 2.30
CA ALA A 27 -1.05 -19.43 2.89
C ALA A 27 0.01 -20.02 3.82
N ASN A 28 -0.29 -20.02 5.11
CA ASN A 28 0.56 -20.55 6.16
C ASN A 28 0.11 -21.99 6.44
N ALA A 29 0.74 -22.94 5.75
CA ALA A 29 0.48 -24.37 5.90
C ALA A 29 1.23 -24.93 7.13
N ALA A 30 0.57 -25.79 7.88
CA ALA A 30 1.08 -26.43 9.09
C ALA A 30 0.58 -27.87 9.21
N SER A 31 1.26 -28.69 10.01
CA SER A 31 0.91 -30.10 10.25
C SER A 31 0.92 -30.97 8.98
N GLY A 32 0.50 -32.22 9.11
CA GLY A 32 0.46 -33.20 8.01
C GLY A 32 1.63 -34.18 8.03
N SER A 33 1.59 -35.16 7.14
CA SER A 33 2.61 -36.22 7.03
C SER A 33 3.59 -36.01 5.87
N GLY A 34 3.27 -35.15 4.91
CA GLY A 34 4.12 -34.81 3.77
C GLY A 34 4.62 -33.36 3.74
N SER A 35 5.46 -33.05 2.75
CA SER A 35 5.80 -31.65 2.43
C SER A 35 4.71 -31.01 1.58
N TYR A 36 4.49 -29.70 1.69
CA TYR A 36 3.43 -29.01 0.93
C TYR A 36 3.81 -28.83 -0.54
N THR A 37 2.98 -29.31 -1.46
CA THR A 37 3.31 -29.33 -2.90
C THR A 37 2.39 -28.49 -3.77
N ARG A 38 1.11 -28.36 -3.40
CA ARG A 38 0.11 -27.66 -4.22
C ARG A 38 -0.80 -26.81 -3.34
N TYR A 39 -0.98 -25.56 -3.73
CA TYR A 39 -1.96 -24.67 -3.14
C TYR A 39 -3.13 -24.49 -4.11
N GLN A 40 -4.28 -24.09 -3.58
CA GLN A 40 -5.40 -23.62 -4.38
C GLN A 40 -6.08 -22.47 -3.63
N TRP A 41 -6.18 -21.33 -4.30
CA TRP A 41 -6.80 -20.13 -3.76
C TRP A 41 -8.25 -20.00 -4.23
N TYR A 42 -9.08 -19.38 -3.40
CA TYR A 42 -10.49 -19.10 -3.69
C TYR A 42 -10.79 -17.64 -3.37
N VAL A 43 -11.58 -17.00 -4.23
CA VAL A 43 -12.12 -15.65 -4.03
C VAL A 43 -13.63 -15.78 -4.02
N ASN A 44 -14.28 -15.38 -2.92
CA ASN A 44 -15.73 -15.51 -2.75
C ASN A 44 -16.25 -16.94 -3.02
N GLY A 45 -15.47 -17.94 -2.58
CA GLY A 45 -15.75 -19.36 -2.80
C GLY A 45 -15.40 -19.90 -4.20
N ALA A 46 -15.07 -19.04 -5.17
CA ALA A 46 -14.70 -19.46 -6.51
C ALA A 46 -13.19 -19.73 -6.62
N ALA A 47 -12.84 -20.93 -7.11
CA ALA A 47 -11.45 -21.34 -7.30
C ALA A 47 -10.73 -20.44 -8.34
N GLN A 48 -9.55 -19.96 -7.99
CA GLN A 48 -8.70 -19.16 -8.87
C GLN A 48 -7.77 -20.08 -9.67
N ALA A 49 -8.06 -20.25 -10.96
CA ALA A 49 -7.31 -21.13 -11.83
C ALA A 49 -5.83 -20.70 -11.93
N GLY A 50 -4.91 -21.66 -11.82
CA GLY A 50 -3.46 -21.43 -11.93
C GLY A 50 -2.82 -20.76 -10.72
N GLN A 51 -3.59 -20.40 -9.68
CA GLN A 51 -3.06 -19.85 -8.43
C GLN A 51 -2.71 -20.99 -7.49
N ASN A 52 -1.50 -21.53 -7.63
CA ASN A 52 -1.03 -22.73 -6.94
C ASN A 52 0.23 -22.53 -6.06
N SER A 53 0.62 -21.27 -5.88
CA SER A 53 1.73 -20.87 -5.01
C SER A 53 1.27 -20.64 -3.57
N ALA A 54 2.22 -20.68 -2.62
CA ALA A 54 1.98 -20.32 -1.22
C ALA A 54 1.58 -18.85 -1.05
N THR A 55 1.79 -18.01 -2.06
CA THR A 55 1.34 -16.62 -2.12
C THR A 55 0.38 -16.39 -3.28
N PHE A 56 -0.58 -15.49 -3.07
CA PHE A 56 -1.55 -15.06 -4.08
C PHE A 56 -1.63 -13.54 -4.10
N ILE A 57 -1.48 -12.96 -5.29
CA ILE A 57 -1.62 -11.52 -5.50
C ILE A 57 -3.00 -11.26 -6.09
N PHE A 58 -3.81 -10.52 -5.35
CA PHE A 58 -5.19 -10.21 -5.73
C PHE A 58 -5.33 -8.74 -6.14
N SER A 59 -5.80 -8.50 -7.37
CA SER A 59 -5.97 -7.17 -7.96
C SER A 59 -7.36 -7.02 -8.59
N PRO A 60 -8.43 -6.89 -7.77
CA PRO A 60 -9.79 -6.72 -8.25
C PRO A 60 -9.99 -5.40 -9.02
N SER A 61 -10.84 -5.45 -10.04
CA SER A 61 -11.25 -4.28 -10.84
C SER A 61 -12.50 -3.58 -10.31
N THR A 62 -13.16 -4.17 -9.31
CA THR A 62 -14.40 -3.67 -8.71
C THR A 62 -14.23 -3.45 -7.22
N THR A 63 -14.89 -2.43 -6.70
CA THR A 63 -15.00 -2.17 -5.26
C THR A 63 -15.88 -3.21 -4.59
N GLY A 64 -15.75 -3.33 -3.27
CA GLY A 64 -16.58 -4.23 -2.46
C GLY A 64 -15.78 -5.10 -1.50
N SER A 65 -16.49 -6.02 -0.86
CA SER A 65 -15.92 -7.00 0.07
C SER A 65 -15.56 -8.28 -0.67
N TYR A 66 -14.36 -8.79 -0.39
CA TYR A 66 -13.90 -10.08 -0.90
C TYR A 66 -13.48 -10.98 0.25
N THR A 67 -13.81 -12.26 0.12
CA THR A 67 -13.39 -13.31 1.05
C THR A 67 -12.37 -14.20 0.37
N ILE A 68 -11.21 -14.35 1.00
CA ILE A 68 -10.11 -15.15 0.49
C ILE A 68 -9.92 -16.36 1.37
N THR A 69 -9.85 -17.53 0.75
CA THR A 69 -9.53 -18.80 1.41
C THR A 69 -8.53 -19.61 0.58
N ALA A 70 -7.89 -20.58 1.22
CA ALA A 70 -6.95 -21.48 0.55
C ALA A 70 -7.09 -22.93 1.02
N THR A 71 -6.67 -23.86 0.18
CA THR A 71 -6.38 -25.25 0.54
C THR A 71 -4.95 -25.59 0.17
N VAL A 72 -4.34 -26.53 0.89
CA VAL A 72 -2.99 -27.03 0.61
C VAL A 72 -3.03 -28.55 0.50
N THR A 73 -2.27 -29.12 -0.44
CA THR A 73 -2.07 -30.56 -0.63
C THR A 73 -0.60 -30.90 -0.44
N ASP A 74 -0.33 -32.01 0.26
CA ASP A 74 1.03 -32.47 0.54
C ASP A 74 1.57 -33.45 -0.52
N THR A 75 2.79 -33.97 -0.32
CA THR A 75 3.44 -34.96 -1.19
C THR A 75 2.78 -36.34 -1.18
N LEU A 76 1.90 -36.60 -0.22
CA LEU A 76 1.19 -37.86 -0.06
C LEU A 76 -0.27 -37.75 -0.55
N ASP A 77 -0.57 -36.69 -1.30
CA ASP A 77 -1.88 -36.34 -1.83
C ASP A 77 -3.00 -36.19 -0.77
N ALA A 78 -2.65 -35.87 0.48
CA ALA A 78 -3.64 -35.41 1.45
C ALA A 78 -3.87 -33.90 1.32
N THR A 79 -5.14 -33.50 1.25
CA THR A 79 -5.55 -32.10 1.13
C THR A 79 -6.18 -31.60 2.44
N SER A 80 -5.76 -30.43 2.89
CA SER A 80 -6.36 -29.71 4.02
C SER A 80 -7.82 -29.37 3.75
N THR A 81 -8.61 -29.24 4.81
CA THR A 81 -9.85 -28.45 4.74
C THR A 81 -9.54 -27.02 4.32
N GLN A 82 -10.53 -26.32 3.76
CA GLN A 82 -10.38 -24.91 3.41
C GLN A 82 -10.09 -24.07 4.67
N SER A 83 -9.21 -23.08 4.54
CA SER A 83 -8.88 -22.15 5.64
C SER A 83 -10.11 -21.36 6.11
N SER A 84 -10.01 -20.75 7.29
CA SER A 84 -10.89 -19.64 7.66
C SER A 84 -10.83 -18.53 6.61
N ALA A 85 -11.96 -17.85 6.38
CA ALA A 85 -12.07 -16.77 5.42
C ALA A 85 -11.41 -15.49 5.93
N VAL A 86 -10.54 -14.91 5.11
CA VAL A 86 -9.99 -13.57 5.33
C VAL A 86 -10.80 -12.58 4.49
N ALA A 87 -11.50 -11.67 5.16
CA ALA A 87 -12.25 -10.61 4.51
C ALA A 87 -11.37 -9.38 4.25
N VAL A 88 -11.45 -8.84 3.04
CA VAL A 88 -10.82 -7.57 2.67
C VAL A 88 -11.83 -6.62 2.04
N GLN A 89 -11.61 -5.32 2.20
CA GLN A 89 -12.44 -4.27 1.59
C GLN A 89 -11.68 -3.53 0.50
N VAL A 90 -12.33 -3.34 -0.64
CA VAL A 90 -11.80 -2.60 -1.79
C VAL A 90 -12.59 -1.32 -1.97
N SER A 91 -11.91 -0.20 -1.75
CA SER A 91 -12.48 1.15 -1.85
C SER A 91 -12.27 1.75 -3.24
N PRO A 92 -13.11 2.71 -3.68
CA PRO A 92 -12.90 3.41 -4.94
C PRO A 92 -11.66 4.29 -4.89
N THR A 93 -11.06 4.54 -6.06
CA THR A 93 -9.98 5.52 -6.19
C THR A 93 -10.48 6.91 -5.83
N PRO A 94 -9.81 7.66 -4.94
CA PRO A 94 -10.22 9.02 -4.62
C PRO A 94 -10.14 9.87 -5.89
N THR A 95 -11.23 10.58 -6.18
CA THR A 95 -11.26 11.56 -7.27
C THR A 95 -10.72 12.88 -6.72
N PRO A 96 -9.79 13.57 -7.40
CA PRO A 96 -9.32 14.87 -6.94
C PRO A 96 -10.49 15.86 -6.92
N THR A 97 -10.71 16.52 -5.79
CA THR A 97 -11.62 17.66 -5.72
C THR A 97 -10.96 18.85 -6.42
N PRO A 98 -11.64 19.59 -7.31
CA PRO A 98 -11.07 20.79 -7.89
C PRO A 98 -10.74 21.80 -6.78
N THR A 99 -9.47 22.22 -6.71
CA THR A 99 -9.08 23.34 -5.85
C THR A 99 -9.68 24.61 -6.43
N ALA A 100 -10.35 25.40 -5.59
CA ALA A 100 -10.87 26.71 -6.01
C ALA A 100 -9.72 27.54 -6.59
N THR A 101 -9.89 28.03 -7.83
CA THR A 101 -8.95 29.00 -8.41
C THR A 101 -8.98 30.26 -7.53
N PRO A 102 -7.83 30.77 -7.04
CA PRO A 102 -7.83 32.00 -6.27
C PRO A 102 -8.48 33.11 -7.11
N ALA A 103 -9.42 33.83 -6.50
CA ALA A 103 -10.01 35.02 -7.12
C ALA A 103 -8.89 36.02 -7.45
N PRO A 104 -8.98 36.77 -8.55
CA PRO A 104 -7.99 37.78 -8.88
C PRO A 104 -7.86 38.76 -7.72
N THR A 105 -6.66 38.84 -7.13
CA THR A 105 -6.34 39.85 -6.12
C THR A 105 -6.40 41.20 -6.80
N THR A 106 -7.31 42.08 -6.38
CA THR A 106 -7.31 43.47 -6.85
C THR A 106 -6.01 44.12 -6.43
N THR A 107 -5.19 44.55 -7.39
CA THR A 107 -3.98 45.34 -7.13
C THR A 107 -4.38 46.56 -6.29
N PRO A 108 -3.77 46.80 -5.12
CA PRO A 108 -4.07 47.99 -4.34
C PRO A 108 -3.78 49.22 -5.22
N THR A 109 -4.80 50.03 -5.43
CA THR A 109 -4.64 51.34 -6.08
C THR A 109 -3.73 52.15 -5.16
N SER A 110 -2.60 52.63 -5.70
CA SER A 110 -1.65 53.43 -4.94
C SER A 110 -2.36 54.62 -4.30
N THR A 111 -2.41 54.64 -2.96
CA THR A 111 -2.86 55.80 -2.20
C THR A 111 -1.98 57.00 -2.56
N PRO A 112 -2.54 58.18 -2.90
CA PRO A 112 -1.73 59.36 -3.13
C PRO A 112 -0.91 59.67 -1.87
N THR A 113 0.41 59.69 -2.00
CA THR A 113 1.34 60.09 -0.95
C THR A 113 1.06 61.54 -0.57
N LEU A 114 0.48 61.77 0.61
CA LEU A 114 0.39 63.10 1.18
C LEU A 114 1.80 63.60 1.51
N THR A 115 2.12 64.83 1.09
CA THR A 115 3.37 65.51 1.42
C THR A 115 3.51 65.61 2.94
N PRO A 116 4.63 65.16 3.54
CA PRO A 116 4.80 65.21 4.99
C PRO A 116 4.84 66.67 5.49
N ILE A 117 3.98 66.98 6.45
CA ILE A 117 4.16 68.16 7.33
C ILE A 117 5.30 67.84 8.32
N PRO A 118 6.28 68.74 8.53
CA PRO A 118 7.32 68.53 9.53
C PRO A 118 6.70 68.51 10.93
N ALA A 119 6.76 67.35 11.58
CA ALA A 119 6.37 67.19 12.98
C ALA A 119 7.52 67.64 13.91
N SER A 120 7.21 68.54 14.83
CA SER A 120 8.09 68.94 15.93
C SER A 120 8.29 67.76 16.90
N THR A 121 9.56 67.54 17.24
CA THR A 121 10.06 66.50 18.14
C THR A 121 9.55 66.66 19.58
N PRO A 122 8.97 65.61 20.20
CA PRO A 122 9.07 65.43 21.64
C PRO A 122 9.88 64.18 22.03
N THR A 123 10.94 64.47 22.80
CA THR A 123 11.44 63.85 24.04
C THR A 123 11.31 62.33 24.29
N PRO A 124 12.40 61.63 24.64
CA PRO A 124 12.41 60.19 24.92
C PRO A 124 11.72 59.86 26.26
N THR A 125 10.81 58.89 26.26
CA THR A 125 10.27 58.27 27.48
C THR A 125 10.71 56.81 27.53
N ALA A 126 11.39 56.45 28.61
CA ALA A 126 11.88 55.10 28.90
C ALA A 126 10.72 54.10 29.04
N SER A 127 10.92 52.86 28.59
CA SER A 127 10.03 51.74 28.90
C SER A 127 10.87 50.50 29.18
N THR A 128 10.63 49.97 30.37
CA THR A 128 11.28 48.82 31.00
C THR A 128 10.79 47.51 30.39
N SER A 129 11.73 46.63 30.05
CA SER A 129 11.49 45.25 29.61
C SER A 129 11.05 44.36 30.78
N SER A 130 10.03 43.53 30.55
CA SER A 130 9.57 42.44 31.42
C SER A 130 9.61 41.13 30.63
N PRO A 131 10.00 39.98 31.23
CA PRO A 131 10.37 38.78 30.47
C PRO A 131 9.22 37.87 30.03
N THR A 132 9.53 37.19 28.92
CA THR A 132 8.96 36.03 28.21
C THR A 132 8.26 34.94 29.04
N PRO A 133 7.27 34.26 28.43
CA PRO A 133 7.31 32.79 28.44
C PRO A 133 7.33 32.14 27.04
N THR A 134 8.16 31.11 26.95
CA THR A 134 8.51 30.27 25.80
C THR A 134 7.39 29.28 25.47
N ALA A 135 6.98 29.21 24.20
CA ALA A 135 6.17 28.11 23.68
C ALA A 135 7.09 27.06 23.02
N THR A 136 7.02 25.83 23.54
CA THR A 136 7.69 24.63 23.03
C THR A 136 6.96 24.12 21.77
N PRO A 137 7.64 23.89 20.62
CA PRO A 137 7.03 23.21 19.48
C PRO A 137 7.01 21.69 19.69
N ASN A 138 5.82 21.10 19.63
CA ASN A 138 5.61 19.66 19.60
C ASN A 138 5.96 19.13 18.20
N ILE A 139 7.00 18.32 18.09
CA ILE A 139 7.34 17.61 16.85
C ILE A 139 6.41 16.41 16.73
N GLU A 140 5.38 16.55 15.90
CA GLU A 140 4.55 15.43 15.49
C GLU A 140 5.26 14.66 14.37
N ASN A 141 5.57 13.39 14.64
CA ASN A 141 6.10 12.43 13.67
C ASN A 141 5.09 12.22 12.52
N ALA A 142 5.26 12.96 11.42
CA ALA A 142 4.65 12.62 10.15
C ALA A 142 5.44 11.46 9.48
N PRO A 143 4.79 10.42 8.93
CA PRO A 143 5.48 9.36 8.21
C PRO A 143 6.09 9.92 6.92
N GLU A 144 7.42 9.94 6.83
CA GLU A 144 8.14 10.49 5.68
C GLU A 144 7.94 9.64 4.41
N THR A 145 7.51 10.32 3.35
CA THR A 145 7.30 9.84 1.97
C THR A 145 8.50 9.06 1.38
N GLY A 146 9.69 9.18 1.98
CA GLY A 146 10.92 8.51 1.54
C GLY A 146 10.87 6.98 1.64
N THR A 147 10.23 6.42 2.66
CA THR A 147 10.16 4.96 2.84
C THR A 147 9.35 4.28 1.73
N TYR A 148 8.28 4.91 1.23
CA TYR A 148 7.47 4.36 0.14
C TYR A 148 8.22 4.37 -1.19
N ILE A 149 9.00 5.43 -1.46
CA ILE A 149 9.84 5.52 -2.67
C ILE A 149 10.90 4.42 -2.68
N ILE A 150 11.55 4.18 -1.53
CA ILE A 150 12.57 3.13 -1.40
C ILE A 150 11.95 1.74 -1.60
N ILE A 151 10.79 1.46 -0.99
CA ILE A 151 10.08 0.18 -1.16
C ILE A 151 9.63 -0.02 -2.62
N CYS A 152 9.11 1.02 -3.28
CA CYS A 152 8.73 0.98 -4.69
C CYS A 152 9.91 0.71 -5.62
N MET A 153 11.09 1.33 -5.36
CA MET A 153 12.29 1.09 -6.16
C MET A 153 12.80 -0.35 -6.01
N VAL A 154 12.81 -0.90 -4.79
CA VAL A 154 13.21 -2.29 -4.55
C VAL A 154 12.26 -3.27 -5.24
N LEU A 155 10.95 -3.04 -5.17
CA LEU A 155 9.95 -3.86 -5.86
C LEU A 155 10.12 -3.81 -7.38
N ALA A 156 10.36 -2.63 -7.97
CA ALA A 156 10.55 -2.49 -9.40
C ALA A 156 11.77 -3.29 -9.93
N VAL A 157 12.87 -3.28 -9.17
CA VAL A 157 14.09 -4.05 -9.52
C VAL A 157 13.83 -5.56 -9.47
N VAL A 158 13.10 -6.04 -8.46
CA VAL A 158 12.75 -7.46 -8.32
C VAL A 158 11.83 -7.92 -9.45
N VAL A 159 10.84 -7.09 -9.84
CA VAL A 159 9.94 -7.39 -10.95
C VAL A 159 10.69 -7.45 -12.28
N ALA A 160 11.61 -6.51 -12.54
CA ALA A 160 12.43 -6.51 -13.75
C ALA A 160 13.32 -7.77 -13.85
N ALA A 161 13.89 -8.21 -12.72
CA ALA A 161 14.67 -9.44 -12.65
C ALA A 161 13.82 -10.68 -12.97
N LEU A 162 12.61 -10.78 -12.40
CA LEU A 162 11.69 -11.89 -12.64
C LEU A 162 11.22 -11.94 -14.10
N ILE A 163 10.88 -10.80 -14.70
CA ILE A 163 10.49 -10.73 -16.12
C ILE A 163 11.65 -11.22 -17.00
N THR A 164 12.88 -10.79 -16.69
CA THR A 164 14.07 -11.21 -17.44
C THR A 164 14.28 -12.73 -17.34
N VAL A 165 14.13 -13.31 -16.15
CA VAL A 165 14.22 -14.77 -15.94
C VAL A 165 13.13 -15.52 -16.71
N ILE A 166 11.89 -15.03 -16.70
CA ILE A 166 10.78 -15.65 -17.44
C ILE A 166 11.05 -15.62 -18.95
N LEU A 167 11.55 -14.50 -19.47
CA LEU A 167 11.88 -14.38 -20.90
C LEU A 167 13.04 -15.30 -21.30
N ILE A 168 14.05 -15.46 -20.44
CA ILE A 168 15.16 -16.41 -20.67
C ILE A 168 14.63 -17.85 -20.66
N SER A 169 13.78 -18.22 -19.70
CA SER A 169 13.17 -19.55 -19.63
C SER A 169 12.30 -19.86 -20.85
N LYS A 170 11.50 -18.90 -21.31
CA LYS A 170 10.70 -19.03 -22.54
C LYS A 170 11.56 -19.15 -23.80
N LYS A 171 12.67 -18.40 -23.91
CA LYS A 171 13.62 -18.57 -25.01
C LYS A 171 14.28 -19.95 -25.02
N LYS A 172 14.65 -20.47 -23.84
CA LYS A 172 15.24 -21.81 -23.70
C LYS A 172 14.23 -22.91 -24.09
N GLN A 173 12.96 -22.78 -23.69
CA GLN A 173 11.89 -23.69 -24.10
C GLN A 173 11.66 -23.69 -25.62
N LYS A 174 11.75 -22.51 -26.27
CA LYS A 174 11.56 -22.38 -27.73
C LYS A 174 12.75 -22.92 -28.54
N ALA A 175 13.97 -22.90 -27.99
CA ALA A 175 15.18 -23.42 -28.63
C ALA A 175 15.39 -24.95 -28.47
N THR A 176 14.56 -25.63 -27.69
CA THR A 176 14.68 -27.08 -27.41
C THR A 176 13.55 -27.90 -28.06
N LYS A 177 12.74 -27.28 -28.93
CA LYS A 177 11.71 -27.98 -29.70
C LYS A 177 12.24 -28.23 -31.11
N PRO A 178 12.43 -29.50 -31.55
CA PRO A 178 12.75 -29.82 -32.93
C PRO A 178 11.59 -29.49 -33.87
#